data_AF-A0A929BBM3-F1
#
_entry.id   AF-A0A929BBM3-F1
#
_cell.length_a   1.000
_cell.length_b   1.000
_cell.length_c   1.000
_cell.angle_alpha   90.00
_cell.angle_beta   90.00
_cell.angle_gamma   90.00
#
_symmetry.space_group_name_H-M   'P 1'
#
loop_
_entity.id
_entity.type
_entity.pdbx_description
1 polymer ?
#
loop_
_entity_poly.entity_id
_entity_poly.type
_entity_poly.pdbx_seq_one_letter_code
_entity_poly.pdbx_strand_id
1 'polypeptide(L)'
;MTSIKSQQSWCPCPSTCYIFGPIAALEGIANLYYNSHIDLNLSEQHVLSCDNDNTGCSGGFANNTLDFLINKGVKDENCFPWAQSELPCNDPSNCTEPSCWVKIDSKLNITVDGQVDGDPEEIKKAIIKYGPLSAAMMHSSGGHSMALIGFGVIEEGDTIQSGTGWDPDIIVQEGNSLVGATYWIFKNSGGPNFGDHGYVNLVTNTTLNGQRYLTRVKALLTPLYEITENSFSILCRDEDNDGFYNWGIGKKPSYCPPCPDLADGDDSNPNIGPLDDAGFYSYSLPYNFSFEQDDGTWWQSSDDDINWTRHSGSTPSSGTGPSGAQQGSYYMYVEGSSPNFPYKKAVLVSPSFDLSTLCNVNFNFYYNMSGSNIGSLAVQISTDGGNTWSNNIWSKSGNQGIDWKNATVNLSSYAGDLVKIKFIAVTGSGTPNELPRRIIIGDSDDIAIDNISLNSSLSSSPLIVSNNQTWSSYTSLCQNLTAQSGAILTITGAVIMPKQAVITVKTGSKLIVTGGKITNANIVVESGGELKLENNGICILNDNDNLTIDNGAEFDFGSGEIK
;
A
#
# COMPACT_ATOMS: atom_id res chain seq x y z
N MET A 1 9.47 -1.40 16.01
CA MET A 1 10.03 -2.69 16.49
C MET A 1 10.39 -2.58 17.97
N THR A 2 10.55 -3.72 18.65
CA THR A 2 11.04 -3.80 20.04
C THR A 2 12.56 -3.65 20.14
N SER A 3 13.09 -3.51 21.35
CA SER A 3 14.53 -3.41 21.61
C SER A 3 15.36 -4.54 20.96
N ILE A 4 16.62 -4.25 20.58
CA ILE A 4 17.54 -5.24 20.02
C ILE A 4 18.04 -6.19 21.11
N LYS A 5 17.99 -7.49 20.82
CA LYS A 5 18.50 -8.54 21.71
C LYS A 5 19.80 -9.13 21.18
N SER A 6 20.54 -9.80 22.07
CA SER A 6 21.75 -10.52 21.70
C SER A 6 21.62 -11.99 22.08
N GLN A 7 21.67 -12.87 21.10
CA GLN A 7 21.80 -14.31 21.35
C GLN A 7 23.18 -14.68 21.93
N GLN A 8 24.16 -13.76 21.82
CA GLN A 8 25.59 -13.93 22.09
C GLN A 8 26.22 -15.08 21.26
N SER A 9 27.20 -14.75 20.42
CA SER A 9 27.78 -15.67 19.43
C SER A 9 28.81 -16.67 19.98
N TRP A 10 28.94 -16.79 21.30
CA TRP A 10 29.96 -17.61 21.96
C TRP A 10 29.34 -18.61 22.94
N CYS A 11 30.13 -19.62 23.36
CA CYS A 11 29.70 -20.65 24.30
C CYS A 11 28.97 -20.08 25.54
N PRO A 12 27.99 -20.82 26.11
CA PRO A 12 27.70 -22.22 25.81
C PRO A 12 26.59 -22.48 24.77
N CYS A 13 25.94 -21.44 24.23
CA CYS A 13 24.76 -21.59 23.36
C CYS A 13 24.86 -20.74 22.07
N PRO A 14 25.70 -21.14 21.09
CA PRO A 14 26.06 -20.26 19.97
C PRO A 14 25.03 -20.22 18.82
N SER A 15 24.00 -21.06 18.85
CA SER A 15 23.14 -21.29 17.66
C SER A 15 21.66 -21.22 17.99
N THR A 16 21.16 -20.03 18.35
CA THR A 16 19.75 -19.82 18.79
C THR A 16 18.97 -18.82 17.93
N CYS A 17 19.52 -18.39 16.78
CA CYS A 17 18.87 -17.44 15.88
C CYS A 17 17.49 -17.93 15.39
N TYR A 18 17.30 -19.24 15.31
CA TYR A 18 16.02 -19.88 14.99
C TYR A 18 14.91 -19.61 16.02
N ILE A 19 15.26 -19.14 17.23
CA ILE A 19 14.34 -18.69 18.28
C ILE A 19 14.16 -17.17 18.21
N PHE A 20 15.27 -16.43 18.22
CA PHE A 20 15.26 -14.97 18.25
C PHE A 20 14.58 -14.35 17.01
N GLY A 21 14.78 -14.93 15.82
CA GLY A 21 14.15 -14.45 14.58
C GLY A 21 12.62 -14.46 14.66
N PRO A 22 11.98 -15.63 14.88
CA PRO A 22 10.53 -15.72 15.05
C PRO A 22 9.98 -14.90 16.22
N ILE A 23 10.69 -14.84 17.36
CA ILE A 23 10.24 -14.03 18.50
C ILE A 23 10.29 -12.53 18.17
N ALA A 24 11.36 -12.05 17.53
CA ALA A 24 11.45 -10.66 17.11
C ALA A 24 10.33 -10.30 16.10
N ALA A 25 9.95 -11.22 15.21
CA ALA A 25 8.81 -11.03 14.32
C ALA A 25 7.48 -10.95 15.09
N LEU A 26 7.25 -11.86 16.05
CA LEU A 26 6.07 -11.85 16.92
C LEU A 26 5.96 -10.55 17.74
N GLU A 27 7.05 -10.10 18.37
CA GLU A 27 7.08 -8.84 19.12
C GLU A 27 6.77 -7.63 18.23
N GLY A 28 7.27 -7.63 16.99
CA GLY A 28 6.94 -6.62 15.98
C GLY A 28 5.46 -6.64 15.61
N ILE A 29 4.92 -7.82 15.31
CA ILE A 29 3.51 -8.06 15.00
C ILE A 29 2.61 -7.62 16.14
N ALA A 30 2.99 -7.82 17.41
CA ALA A 30 2.20 -7.37 18.54
C ALA A 30 2.04 -5.84 18.56
N ASN A 31 3.09 -5.08 18.24
CA ASN A 31 2.97 -3.62 18.16
C ASN A 31 1.96 -3.20 17.07
N LEU A 32 1.97 -3.90 15.93
CA LEU A 32 1.03 -3.65 14.84
C LEU A 32 -0.38 -4.13 15.17
N TYR A 33 -0.54 -5.30 15.79
CA TYR A 33 -1.84 -5.89 16.08
C TYR A 33 -2.64 -5.06 17.11
N TYR A 34 -1.95 -4.54 18.12
CA TYR A 34 -2.57 -3.68 19.14
C TYR A 34 -2.55 -2.19 18.77
N ASN A 35 -1.95 -1.84 17.63
CA ASN A 35 -1.73 -0.46 17.18
C ASN A 35 -1.12 0.44 18.28
N SER A 36 -0.07 -0.08 18.93
CA SER A 36 0.58 0.56 20.07
C SER A 36 2.02 0.07 20.20
N HIS A 37 2.94 0.95 20.59
CA HIS A 37 4.32 0.55 20.89
C HIS A 37 4.39 -0.02 22.30
N ILE A 38 4.14 -1.33 22.41
CA ILE A 38 4.06 -2.07 23.68
C ILE A 38 5.47 -2.47 24.18
N ASP A 39 6.46 -2.51 23.29
CA ASP A 39 7.83 -2.99 23.56
C ASP A 39 7.86 -4.35 24.31
N LEU A 40 7.08 -5.32 23.81
CA LEU A 40 7.07 -6.67 24.37
C LEU A 40 8.48 -7.27 24.40
N ASN A 41 8.84 -7.81 25.57
CA ASN A 41 10.08 -8.52 25.77
C ASN A 41 9.75 -9.99 26.09
N LEU A 42 9.63 -10.81 25.04
CA LEU A 42 9.29 -12.23 25.14
C LEU A 42 10.53 -13.09 25.39
N SER A 43 10.35 -14.22 26.07
CA SER A 43 11.46 -15.08 26.48
C SER A 43 11.91 -16.05 25.41
N GLU A 44 13.11 -15.82 24.86
CA GLU A 44 13.80 -16.83 24.06
C GLU A 44 14.18 -18.07 24.87
N GLN A 45 14.50 -17.90 26.16
CA GLN A 45 14.91 -19.02 27.01
C GLN A 45 13.74 -19.98 27.29
N HIS A 46 12.51 -19.48 27.38
CA HIS A 46 11.33 -20.33 27.51
C HIS A 46 11.20 -21.26 26.31
N VAL A 47 11.35 -20.73 25.09
CA VAL A 47 11.36 -21.57 23.87
C VAL A 47 12.56 -22.52 23.88
N LEU A 48 13.76 -22.03 24.16
CA LEU A 48 14.98 -22.85 24.20
C LEU A 48 14.85 -24.05 25.15
N SER A 49 14.18 -23.85 26.29
CA SER A 49 14.05 -24.86 27.33
C SER A 49 12.89 -25.82 27.07
N CYS A 50 11.81 -25.36 26.42
CA CYS A 50 10.52 -26.06 26.34
C CYS A 50 10.14 -26.57 24.94
N ASP A 51 10.86 -26.16 23.91
CA ASP A 51 10.72 -26.69 22.56
C ASP A 51 11.47 -28.02 22.42
N ASN A 52 10.72 -29.09 22.15
CA ASN A 52 11.26 -30.44 22.00
C ASN A 52 11.48 -30.82 20.52
N ASP A 53 11.08 -29.98 19.58
CA ASP A 53 11.19 -30.22 18.13
C ASP A 53 12.48 -29.62 17.55
N ASN A 54 13.23 -28.87 18.35
CA ASN A 54 14.54 -28.31 18.05
C ASN A 54 15.66 -28.91 18.90
N THR A 55 16.92 -28.63 18.55
CA THR A 55 18.11 -29.22 19.20
C THR A 55 18.78 -28.30 20.22
N GLY A 56 17.99 -27.41 20.85
CA GLY A 56 18.45 -26.49 21.88
C GLY A 56 19.60 -25.61 21.40
N CYS A 57 20.73 -25.66 22.11
CA CYS A 57 21.91 -24.83 21.83
C CYS A 57 22.70 -25.27 20.58
N SER A 58 22.37 -26.43 20.00
CA SER A 58 23.03 -26.95 18.80
C SER A 58 22.43 -26.45 17.49
N GLY A 59 21.37 -25.63 17.56
CA GLY A 59 20.65 -25.14 16.39
C GLY A 59 19.22 -25.65 16.31
N GLY A 60 18.53 -25.21 15.26
CA GLY A 60 17.13 -25.52 15.06
C GLY A 60 16.56 -24.84 13.82
N PHE A 61 15.26 -25.02 13.63
CA PHE A 61 14.50 -24.43 12.54
C PHE A 61 13.46 -23.46 13.08
N ALA A 62 13.46 -22.25 12.52
CA ALA A 62 12.45 -21.23 12.81
C ALA A 62 11.01 -21.74 12.61
N ASN A 63 10.82 -22.67 11.67
CA ASN A 63 9.53 -23.33 11.46
C ASN A 63 9.01 -24.03 12.73
N ASN A 64 9.88 -24.74 13.44
CA ASN A 64 9.53 -25.49 14.65
C ASN A 64 9.28 -24.53 15.82
N THR A 65 10.05 -23.44 15.91
CA THR A 65 9.76 -22.34 16.84
C THR A 65 8.38 -21.75 16.58
N LEU A 66 8.00 -21.52 15.33
CA LEU A 66 6.66 -21.04 14.99
C LEU A 66 5.57 -22.05 15.38
N ASP A 67 5.82 -23.35 15.21
CA ASP A 67 4.89 -24.40 15.70
C ASP A 67 4.77 -24.37 17.23
N PHE A 68 5.86 -24.10 17.95
CA PHE A 68 5.82 -23.87 19.40
C PHE A 68 4.96 -22.64 19.75
N LEU A 69 5.14 -21.52 19.06
CA LEU A 69 4.37 -20.29 19.26
C LEU A 69 2.87 -20.49 18.97
N ILE A 70 2.51 -21.33 17.98
CA ILE A 70 1.13 -21.72 17.68
C ILE A 70 0.58 -22.65 18.76
N ASN A 71 1.33 -23.65 19.23
CA ASN A 71 0.76 -24.70 20.08
C ASN A 71 0.77 -24.33 21.57
N LYS A 72 1.84 -23.70 22.03
CA LYS A 72 2.10 -23.41 23.45
C LYS A 72 2.15 -21.92 23.76
N GLY A 73 2.54 -21.08 22.80
CA GLY A 73 2.81 -19.66 23.02
C GLY A 73 4.09 -19.42 23.84
N VAL A 74 4.49 -18.16 23.98
CA VAL A 74 5.72 -17.75 24.67
C VAL A 74 5.42 -16.75 25.79
N LYS A 75 6.10 -16.94 26.92
CA LYS A 75 5.99 -16.09 28.11
C LYS A 75 6.97 -14.92 28.02
N ASP A 76 6.78 -13.90 28.85
CA ASP A 76 7.70 -12.76 28.92
C ASP A 76 9.10 -13.14 29.48
N GLU A 77 10.08 -12.28 29.18
CA GLU A 77 11.49 -12.42 29.57
C GLU A 77 11.67 -12.42 31.09
N ASN A 78 10.83 -11.71 31.87
CA ASN A 78 10.92 -11.75 33.33
C ASN A 78 10.50 -13.10 33.88
N CYS A 79 9.62 -13.82 33.19
CA CYS A 79 9.21 -15.19 33.51
C CYS A 79 10.38 -16.15 33.36
N PHE A 80 11.10 -16.10 32.23
CA PHE A 80 12.18 -17.02 31.93
C PHE A 80 13.39 -16.27 31.34
N PRO A 81 14.24 -15.66 32.19
CA PRO A 81 15.33 -14.80 31.70
C PRO A 81 16.35 -15.54 30.84
N TRP A 82 16.93 -14.85 29.87
CA TRP A 82 17.97 -15.35 28.98
C TRP A 82 19.20 -15.80 29.76
N ALA A 83 19.37 -17.12 29.86
CA ALA A 83 20.48 -17.76 30.57
C ALA A 83 21.57 -18.26 29.63
N GLN A 84 21.35 -18.17 28.30
CA GLN A 84 22.30 -18.58 27.27
C GLN A 84 22.82 -20.02 27.47
N SER A 85 21.97 -20.91 27.99
CA SER A 85 22.32 -22.30 28.30
C SER A 85 21.07 -23.17 28.30
N GLU A 86 21.24 -24.49 28.16
CA GLU A 86 20.10 -25.41 28.23
C GLU A 86 19.62 -25.55 29.68
N LEU A 87 18.40 -25.08 29.93
CA LEU A 87 17.72 -25.20 31.21
C LEU A 87 16.53 -26.17 31.08
N PRO A 88 16.14 -26.86 32.16
CA PRO A 88 14.93 -27.68 32.15
C PRO A 88 13.68 -26.84 31.87
N CYS A 89 12.72 -27.40 31.12
CA CYS A 89 11.37 -26.82 30.97
C CYS A 89 10.53 -26.97 32.25
N ASN A 90 10.91 -26.26 33.31
CA ASN A 90 10.09 -26.11 34.50
C ASN A 90 9.86 -24.62 34.70
N ASP A 91 8.62 -24.24 35.01
CA ASP A 91 8.30 -22.85 35.32
C ASP A 91 9.11 -22.39 36.53
N PRO A 92 10.01 -21.41 36.39
CA PRO A 92 10.75 -20.87 37.51
C PRO A 92 9.81 -20.06 38.42
N SER A 93 10.23 -19.77 39.65
CA SER A 93 9.35 -19.19 40.68
C SER A 93 8.79 -17.80 40.33
N ASN A 94 9.49 -17.06 39.47
CA ASN A 94 9.09 -15.78 38.88
C ASN A 94 8.04 -15.92 37.77
N CYS A 95 7.63 -17.14 37.42
CA CYS A 95 6.83 -17.45 36.25
C CYS A 95 5.45 -18.04 36.61
N THR A 96 5.02 -17.90 37.86
CA THR A 96 3.69 -18.34 38.34
C THR A 96 2.55 -17.50 37.79
N GLU A 97 2.80 -16.21 37.51
CA GLU A 97 1.88 -15.29 36.82
C GLU A 97 2.70 -14.44 35.84
N PRO A 98 2.89 -14.88 34.57
CA PRO A 98 3.61 -14.08 33.58
C PRO A 98 2.91 -12.73 33.37
N SER A 99 3.69 -11.68 33.12
CA SER A 99 3.14 -10.38 32.73
C SER A 99 2.50 -10.43 31.35
N CYS A 100 2.99 -11.32 30.48
CA CYS A 100 2.29 -11.67 29.26
C CYS A 100 2.64 -13.09 28.81
N TRP A 101 1.66 -13.76 28.20
CA TRP A 101 1.87 -15.04 27.54
C TRP A 101 1.11 -15.02 26.22
N VAL A 102 1.86 -15.01 25.12
CA VAL A 102 1.33 -14.70 23.79
C VAL A 102 1.43 -15.91 22.88
N LYS A 103 0.36 -16.17 22.14
CA LYS A 103 0.28 -17.19 21.09
C LYS A 103 -0.15 -16.56 19.77
N ILE A 104 0.38 -17.07 18.67
CA ILE A 104 -0.07 -16.74 17.31
C ILE A 104 -1.14 -17.72 16.85
N ASP A 105 -2.03 -17.28 15.95
CA ASP A 105 -3.11 -18.13 15.44
C ASP A 105 -2.58 -19.26 14.56
N SER A 106 -1.82 -18.88 13.55
CA SER A 106 -1.25 -19.80 12.57
C SER A 106 -0.06 -19.17 11.85
N LYS A 107 0.49 -19.88 10.86
CA LYS A 107 1.58 -19.38 10.00
C LYS A 107 1.27 -19.62 8.53
N LEU A 108 1.73 -18.74 7.67
CA LEU A 108 1.59 -18.86 6.22
C LEU A 108 2.96 -18.90 5.55
N ASN A 109 3.15 -19.84 4.63
CA ASN A 109 4.35 -19.92 3.80
C ASN A 109 4.27 -18.86 2.69
N ILE A 110 5.20 -17.91 2.68
CA ILE A 110 5.30 -16.91 1.61
C ILE A 110 6.20 -17.44 0.50
N THR A 111 7.35 -18.02 0.89
CA THR A 111 8.23 -18.74 -0.05
C THR A 111 7.97 -20.24 0.06
N VAL A 112 8.08 -20.97 -1.07
CA VAL A 112 8.06 -22.44 -1.04
C VAL A 112 9.35 -22.96 -0.41
N ASP A 113 9.23 -23.90 0.55
CA ASP A 113 10.40 -24.47 1.22
C ASP A 113 11.30 -25.20 0.20
N GLY A 114 12.55 -24.76 0.07
CA GLY A 114 13.51 -25.28 -0.91
C GLY A 114 13.56 -24.50 -2.23
N GLN A 115 12.68 -23.51 -2.43
CA GLN A 115 12.85 -22.50 -3.46
C GLN A 115 13.85 -21.44 -2.96
N VAL A 116 14.87 -21.23 -3.78
CA VAL A 116 15.89 -20.17 -3.66
C VAL A 116 15.23 -18.89 -4.18
N ASP A 117 15.15 -17.85 -3.34
CA ASP A 117 14.56 -16.54 -3.66
C ASP A 117 13.13 -16.67 -4.18
N GLY A 118 12.14 -16.57 -3.27
CA GLY A 118 10.75 -16.44 -3.70
C GLY A 118 10.50 -15.16 -4.48
N ASP A 119 9.30 -15.02 -5.04
CA ASP A 119 8.92 -13.80 -5.76
C ASP A 119 9.03 -12.58 -4.82
N PRO A 120 9.94 -11.61 -5.10
CA PRO A 120 10.10 -10.42 -4.28
C PRO A 120 8.78 -9.67 -4.06
N GLU A 121 7.89 -9.66 -5.06
CA GLU A 121 6.61 -8.96 -4.95
C GLU A 121 5.68 -9.65 -3.95
N GLU A 122 5.69 -10.98 -3.89
CA GLU A 122 4.90 -11.72 -2.89
C GLU A 122 5.45 -11.50 -1.47
N ILE A 123 6.76 -11.36 -1.32
CA ILE A 123 7.39 -11.04 -0.03
C ILE A 123 7.05 -9.61 0.40
N LYS A 124 7.13 -8.62 -0.52
CA LYS A 124 6.73 -7.23 -0.25
C LYS A 124 5.28 -7.16 0.21
N LYS A 125 4.36 -7.76 -0.55
CA LYS A 125 2.94 -7.87 -0.18
C LYS A 125 2.74 -8.51 1.19
N ALA A 126 3.51 -9.56 1.50
CA ALA A 126 3.41 -10.24 2.78
C ALA A 126 3.87 -9.38 3.96
N ILE A 127 4.98 -8.63 3.83
CA ILE A 127 5.47 -7.72 4.89
C ILE A 127 4.42 -6.65 5.16
N ILE A 128 3.87 -6.06 4.11
CA ILE A 128 2.86 -5.01 4.20
C ILE A 128 1.58 -5.55 4.86
N LYS A 129 1.10 -6.71 4.40
CA LYS A 129 -0.18 -7.27 4.83
C LYS A 129 -0.15 -7.88 6.24
N TYR A 130 0.94 -8.55 6.59
CA TYR A 130 1.03 -9.34 7.82
C TYR A 130 2.01 -8.76 8.84
N GLY A 131 2.76 -7.71 8.48
CA GLY A 131 3.82 -7.15 9.31
C GLY A 131 5.13 -7.95 9.23
N PRO A 132 5.99 -7.83 10.26
CA PRO A 132 7.27 -8.54 10.32
C PRO A 132 7.16 -10.05 10.06
N LEU A 133 8.00 -10.54 9.15
CA LEU A 133 8.04 -11.96 8.76
C LEU A 133 9.19 -12.68 9.46
N SER A 134 9.01 -13.97 9.73
CA SER A 134 10.13 -14.85 10.11
C SER A 134 10.83 -15.32 8.83
N ALA A 135 12.12 -15.05 8.71
CA ALA A 135 12.87 -15.37 7.49
C ALA A 135 14.22 -16.04 7.82
N ALA A 136 14.76 -16.76 6.84
CA ALA A 136 16.07 -17.38 6.93
C ALA A 136 16.96 -16.96 5.75
N MET A 137 18.16 -16.51 6.07
CA MET A 137 19.25 -16.30 5.12
C MET A 137 20.11 -17.54 5.09
N MET A 138 20.24 -18.19 3.93
CA MET A 138 21.10 -19.36 3.77
C MET A 138 22.47 -18.99 3.23
N HIS A 139 23.51 -19.66 3.74
CA HIS A 139 24.89 -19.60 3.21
C HIS A 139 25.52 -21.00 3.24
N SER A 140 26.69 -21.16 2.59
CA SER A 140 27.46 -22.41 2.56
C SER A 140 27.82 -23.00 3.93
N SER A 141 27.80 -22.19 4.99
CA SER A 141 28.09 -22.58 6.37
C SER A 141 26.85 -22.86 7.23
N GLY A 142 25.63 -22.70 6.70
CA GLY A 142 24.37 -22.88 7.43
C GLY A 142 23.35 -21.77 7.18
N GLY A 143 22.20 -21.87 7.84
CA GLY A 143 21.15 -20.86 7.81
C GLY A 143 21.19 -19.94 9.04
N HIS A 144 20.82 -18.67 8.86
CA HIS A 144 20.67 -17.68 9.93
C HIS A 144 19.27 -17.10 9.89
N SER A 145 18.52 -17.19 11.00
CA SER A 145 17.14 -16.70 11.07
C SER A 145 17.06 -15.32 11.70
N MET A 146 16.26 -14.46 11.08
CA MET A 146 16.06 -13.06 11.47
C MET A 146 14.59 -12.68 11.23
N ALA A 147 14.17 -11.56 11.83
CA ALA A 147 12.90 -10.94 11.47
C ALA A 147 13.12 -10.04 10.26
N LEU A 148 12.38 -10.30 9.18
CA LEU A 148 12.31 -9.44 8.00
C LEU A 148 11.22 -8.39 8.25
N ILE A 149 11.62 -7.12 8.33
CA ILE A 149 10.76 -6.05 8.85
C ILE A 149 10.42 -4.97 7.82
N GLY A 150 11.06 -4.99 6.66
CA GLY A 150 10.88 -3.97 5.65
C GLY A 150 11.71 -4.22 4.41
N PHE A 151 11.62 -3.29 3.46
CA PHE A 151 12.36 -3.28 2.22
C PHE A 151 12.51 -1.85 1.71
N GLY A 152 13.43 -1.65 0.77
CA GLY A 152 13.59 -0.40 0.05
C GLY A 152 14.15 -0.63 -1.35
N VAL A 153 14.25 0.45 -2.11
CA VAL A 153 14.91 0.48 -3.43
C VAL A 153 16.27 1.12 -3.25
N ILE A 154 17.29 0.51 -3.83
CA ILE A 154 18.66 1.00 -3.71
C ILE A 154 18.85 2.27 -4.54
N GLU A 155 19.34 3.31 -3.90
CA GLU A 155 19.71 4.58 -4.50
C GLU A 155 21.23 4.78 -4.51
N GLU A 156 21.71 5.77 -5.26
CA GLU A 156 23.10 6.18 -5.21
C GLU A 156 23.44 6.75 -3.82
N GLY A 157 24.58 6.34 -3.25
CA GLY A 157 25.01 6.75 -1.93
C GLY A 157 24.54 5.82 -0.80
N ASP A 158 23.63 4.90 -1.09
CA ASP A 158 23.17 3.92 -0.11
C ASP A 158 24.30 3.02 0.37
N THR A 159 24.23 2.68 1.65
CA THR A 159 25.09 1.67 2.27
C THR A 159 24.27 0.40 2.48
N ILE A 160 24.64 -0.65 1.74
CA ILE A 160 23.96 -1.94 1.77
C ILE A 160 24.96 -3.04 2.17
N GLN A 161 24.45 -4.18 2.59
CA GLN A 161 25.25 -5.38 2.78
C GLN A 161 24.77 -6.50 1.87
N SER A 162 25.67 -7.45 1.63
CA SER A 162 25.33 -8.71 0.97
C SER A 162 25.30 -9.84 1.98
N GLY A 163 24.60 -10.92 1.65
CA GLY A 163 24.71 -12.18 2.37
C GLY A 163 24.03 -12.21 3.75
N THR A 164 24.81 -12.38 4.82
CA THR A 164 24.27 -12.64 6.19
C THR A 164 24.37 -11.46 7.13
N GLY A 165 24.85 -10.32 6.62
CA GLY A 165 25.06 -9.10 7.38
C GLY A 165 26.40 -9.03 8.14
N TRP A 166 27.32 -9.96 7.85
CA TRP A 166 28.69 -9.97 8.39
C TRP A 166 29.74 -9.63 7.33
N ASP A 167 29.29 -9.46 6.08
CA ASP A 167 30.15 -9.07 4.96
C ASP A 167 30.37 -7.55 5.01
N PRO A 168 31.48 -7.02 4.46
CA PRO A 168 31.74 -5.58 4.44
C PRO A 168 30.62 -4.80 3.75
N ASP A 169 30.40 -3.58 4.22
CA ASP A 169 29.45 -2.65 3.60
C ASP A 169 29.82 -2.35 2.14
N ILE A 170 28.79 -2.29 1.30
CA ILE A 170 28.87 -1.85 -0.09
C ILE A 170 28.26 -0.45 -0.13
N ILE A 171 29.08 0.54 -0.47
CA ILE A 171 28.60 1.90 -0.77
C ILE A 171 28.27 1.95 -2.25
N VAL A 172 27.01 2.24 -2.57
CA VAL A 172 26.49 2.26 -3.94
C VAL A 172 26.94 3.55 -4.63
N GLN A 173 27.70 3.41 -5.72
CA GLN A 173 28.19 4.54 -6.52
C GLN A 173 27.32 4.77 -7.76
N GLU A 174 27.43 5.96 -8.36
CA GLU A 174 26.80 6.30 -9.64
C GLU A 174 27.06 5.22 -10.71
N GLY A 175 26.00 4.78 -11.39
CA GLY A 175 26.08 3.76 -12.45
C GLY A 175 26.28 2.31 -11.95
N ASN A 176 26.19 2.06 -10.65
CA ASN A 176 26.20 0.70 -10.11
C ASN A 176 24.95 -0.07 -10.56
N SER A 177 25.14 -1.33 -10.99
CA SER A 177 24.05 -2.21 -11.44
C SER A 177 23.00 -2.54 -10.37
N LEU A 178 23.26 -2.22 -9.11
CA LEU A 178 22.32 -2.40 -8.01
C LEU A 178 21.33 -1.25 -7.84
N VAL A 179 21.59 -0.06 -8.41
CA VAL A 179 20.64 1.05 -8.36
C VAL A 179 19.30 0.61 -8.96
N GLY A 180 18.21 0.85 -8.24
CA GLY A 180 16.86 0.39 -8.59
C GLY A 180 16.52 -1.03 -8.14
N ALA A 181 17.48 -1.81 -7.61
CA ALA A 181 17.18 -3.14 -7.06
C ALA A 181 16.57 -3.05 -5.65
N THR A 182 15.85 -4.09 -5.23
CA THR A 182 15.28 -4.17 -3.87
C THR A 182 16.34 -4.62 -2.86
N TYR A 183 16.40 -3.95 -1.71
CA TYR A 183 17.07 -4.44 -0.50
C TYR A 183 16.04 -4.73 0.60
N TRP A 184 16.39 -5.64 1.50
CA TRP A 184 15.54 -6.11 2.60
C TRP A 184 16.09 -5.64 3.94
N ILE A 185 15.22 -5.17 4.83
CA ILE A 185 15.59 -4.69 6.16
C ILE A 185 15.34 -5.81 7.16
N PHE A 186 16.38 -6.28 7.83
CA PHE A 186 16.29 -7.32 8.85
C PHE A 186 16.63 -6.78 10.24
N LYS A 187 15.86 -7.18 11.25
CA LYS A 187 16.24 -7.11 12.65
C LYS A 187 17.04 -8.35 13.01
N ASN A 188 18.30 -8.18 13.43
CA ASN A 188 19.17 -9.29 13.82
C ASN A 188 19.21 -9.46 15.36
N SER A 189 19.80 -10.58 15.80
CA SER A 189 20.02 -10.96 17.20
C SER A 189 21.51 -10.87 17.59
N GLY A 190 22.30 -10.08 16.87
CA GLY A 190 23.73 -9.86 17.14
C GLY A 190 24.01 -8.87 18.28
N GLY A 191 22.96 -8.27 18.88
CA GLY A 191 23.09 -7.15 19.81
C GLY A 191 23.11 -5.79 19.11
N PRO A 192 23.02 -4.69 19.87
CA PRO A 192 22.82 -3.34 19.34
C PRO A 192 24.01 -2.78 18.55
N ASN A 193 25.20 -3.38 18.69
CA ASN A 193 26.41 -2.95 17.97
C ASN A 193 26.61 -3.69 16.64
N PHE A 194 25.71 -4.60 16.28
CA PHE A 194 25.77 -5.32 15.02
C PHE A 194 25.19 -4.46 13.88
N GLY A 195 25.86 -4.43 12.73
CA GLY A 195 25.36 -3.71 11.56
C GLY A 195 24.99 -2.26 11.87
N ASP A 196 23.84 -1.83 11.37
CA ASP A 196 23.26 -0.53 11.71
C ASP A 196 22.36 -0.66 12.94
N HIS A 197 22.93 -0.45 14.12
CA HIS A 197 22.21 -0.45 15.40
C HIS A 197 21.38 -1.73 15.67
N GLY A 198 21.88 -2.90 15.24
CA GLY A 198 21.23 -4.21 15.35
C GLY A 198 20.45 -4.64 14.10
N TYR A 199 20.36 -3.78 13.09
CA TYR A 199 19.68 -4.03 11.82
C TYR A 199 20.68 -4.24 10.68
N VAL A 200 20.19 -4.78 9.57
CA VAL A 200 20.97 -4.91 8.34
C VAL A 200 20.09 -4.79 7.10
N ASN A 201 20.57 -4.03 6.12
CA ASN A 201 19.97 -3.88 4.79
C ASN A 201 20.65 -4.85 3.83
N LEU A 202 19.94 -5.89 3.40
CA LEU A 202 20.49 -7.00 2.62
C LEU A 202 19.96 -7.04 1.20
N VAL A 203 20.88 -7.16 0.25
CA VAL A 203 20.57 -7.51 -1.14
C VAL A 203 20.73 -9.01 -1.33
N THR A 204 19.71 -9.67 -1.86
CA THR A 204 19.66 -11.13 -2.05
C THR A 204 20.11 -11.59 -3.44
N ASN A 205 20.77 -10.72 -4.22
CA ASN A 205 21.19 -11.03 -5.58
C ASN A 205 22.23 -12.16 -5.62
N THR A 206 21.84 -13.29 -6.21
CA THR A 206 22.62 -14.54 -6.33
C THR A 206 23.93 -14.40 -7.11
N THR A 207 24.17 -13.30 -7.81
CA THR A 207 25.40 -13.06 -8.59
C THR A 207 26.54 -12.39 -7.81
N LEU A 208 26.28 -11.83 -6.62
CA LEU A 208 27.31 -11.23 -5.76
C LEU A 208 27.77 -12.24 -4.70
N ASN A 209 28.86 -12.96 -4.99
CA ASN A 209 29.65 -13.78 -4.04
C ASN A 209 29.08 -15.13 -3.55
N GLY A 210 28.39 -15.87 -4.43
CA GLY A 210 28.04 -17.28 -4.18
C GLY A 210 26.73 -17.47 -3.43
N GLN A 211 26.18 -18.70 -3.49
CA GLN A 211 24.82 -19.08 -3.12
C GLN A 211 24.38 -18.60 -1.72
N ARG A 212 23.82 -17.39 -1.67
CA ARG A 212 23.10 -16.85 -0.51
C ARG A 212 21.76 -16.35 -1.00
N TYR A 213 20.69 -16.83 -0.40
CA TYR A 213 19.32 -16.57 -0.85
C TYR A 213 18.38 -16.45 0.34
N LEU A 214 17.36 -15.60 0.16
CA LEU A 214 16.27 -15.45 1.09
C LEU A 214 15.32 -16.63 0.89
N THR A 215 15.05 -17.36 1.96
CA THR A 215 14.16 -18.52 1.91
C THR A 215 13.44 -18.73 3.23
N ARG A 216 12.46 -19.65 3.22
CA ARG A 216 11.66 -20.04 4.38
C ARG A 216 11.02 -18.84 5.06
N VAL A 217 10.55 -17.88 4.25
CA VAL A 217 9.83 -16.71 4.72
C VAL A 217 8.42 -17.17 5.12
N LYS A 218 8.06 -16.91 6.38
CA LYS A 218 6.77 -17.25 6.97
C LYS A 218 6.14 -15.99 7.55
N ALA A 219 4.87 -15.75 7.24
CA ALA A 219 4.05 -14.79 7.96
C ALA A 219 3.46 -15.45 9.21
N LEU A 220 3.40 -14.71 10.32
CA LEU A 220 2.71 -15.12 11.53
C LEU A 220 1.32 -14.47 11.49
N LEU A 221 0.26 -15.26 11.64
CA LEU A 221 -1.10 -14.78 11.46
C LEU A 221 -1.75 -14.41 12.80
N THR A 222 -2.54 -13.34 12.77
CA THR A 222 -3.36 -12.83 13.87
C THR A 222 -4.76 -13.47 13.81
N PRO A 223 -5.58 -13.44 14.90
CA PRO A 223 -5.39 -12.70 16.15
C PRO A 223 -4.23 -13.23 16.99
N LEU A 224 -3.65 -12.35 17.82
CA LEU A 224 -2.80 -12.79 18.91
C LEU A 224 -3.69 -13.22 20.08
N TYR A 225 -3.36 -14.35 20.70
CA TYR A 225 -4.06 -14.83 21.89
C TYR A 225 -3.20 -14.56 23.12
N GLU A 226 -3.70 -13.68 24.00
CA GLU A 226 -3.19 -13.54 25.36
C GLU A 226 -3.73 -14.68 26.22
N ILE A 227 -2.83 -15.47 26.79
CA ILE A 227 -3.17 -16.61 27.67
C ILE A 227 -3.42 -16.12 29.11
N THR A 228 -2.95 -14.91 29.46
CA THR A 228 -3.24 -14.21 30.72
C THR A 228 -4.08 -12.96 30.45
N GLU A 229 -5.16 -12.72 31.21
CA GLU A 229 -6.22 -11.75 30.86
C GLU A 229 -5.76 -10.27 30.73
N ASN A 230 -6.11 -9.67 29.58
CA ASN A 230 -6.34 -8.24 29.29
C ASN A 230 -5.21 -7.25 29.65
N SER A 231 -4.00 -7.46 29.11
CA SER A 231 -2.96 -6.43 29.20
C SER A 231 -3.04 -5.40 28.06
N PHE A 232 -3.61 -5.77 26.91
CA PHE A 232 -3.62 -4.91 25.72
C PHE A 232 -4.98 -4.87 25.02
N SER A 233 -5.34 -3.72 24.47
CA SER A 233 -6.51 -3.52 23.62
C SER A 233 -6.10 -2.88 22.31
N ILE A 234 -6.70 -3.30 21.20
CA ILE A 234 -6.43 -2.70 19.88
C ILE A 234 -6.91 -1.25 19.91
N LEU A 235 -6.01 -0.30 19.60
CA LEU A 235 -6.30 1.12 19.49
C LEU A 235 -6.78 1.47 18.08
N CYS A 236 -7.92 2.15 17.96
CA CYS A 236 -8.36 2.74 16.70
C CYS A 236 -8.11 4.25 16.74
N ARG A 237 -7.38 4.79 15.77
CA ARG A 237 -6.99 6.20 15.70
C ARG A 237 -7.34 6.76 14.32
N ASP A 238 -7.59 8.07 14.32
CA ASP A 238 -7.78 8.92 13.16
C ASP A 238 -7.01 10.19 13.52
N GLU A 239 -5.70 10.17 13.26
CA GLU A 239 -4.73 11.20 13.65
C GLU A 239 -4.78 12.39 12.67
N ASP A 240 -5.22 12.20 11.43
CA ASP A 240 -5.32 13.24 10.41
C ASP A 240 -6.75 13.76 10.11
N ASN A 241 -7.78 13.11 10.65
CA ASN A 241 -9.21 13.45 10.51
C ASN A 241 -9.73 13.32 9.06
N ASP A 242 -9.24 12.35 8.29
CA ASP A 242 -9.75 12.08 6.94
C ASP A 242 -10.99 11.17 6.91
N GLY A 243 -11.32 10.55 8.06
CA GLY A 243 -12.46 9.66 8.27
C GLY A 243 -12.14 8.17 8.14
N PHE A 244 -10.92 7.80 7.75
CA PHE A 244 -10.39 6.46 7.88
C PHE A 244 -9.71 6.29 9.24
N TYR A 245 -9.75 5.08 9.77
CA TYR A 245 -9.14 4.80 11.07
C TYR A 245 -8.04 3.78 10.89
N ASN A 246 -6.89 4.03 11.51
CA ASN A 246 -5.87 3.03 11.69
C ASN A 246 -6.16 2.22 12.96
N TRP A 247 -6.32 0.91 12.81
CA TRP A 247 -6.42 -0.04 13.94
C TRP A 247 -5.31 -1.10 13.91
N GLY A 248 -4.28 -0.88 13.10
CA GLY A 248 -3.20 -1.82 12.88
C GLY A 248 -3.61 -3.00 12.01
N ILE A 249 -3.02 -4.18 12.26
CA ILE A 249 -3.24 -5.37 11.44
C ILE A 249 -4.35 -6.28 12.00
N GLY A 250 -5.06 -6.95 11.09
CA GLY A 250 -6.13 -7.88 11.44
C GLY A 250 -7.52 -7.26 11.32
N LYS A 251 -8.51 -7.94 11.91
CA LYS A 251 -9.91 -7.54 11.78
C LYS A 251 -10.21 -6.31 12.65
N LYS A 252 -10.85 -5.30 12.05
CA LYS A 252 -11.38 -4.12 12.75
C LYS A 252 -12.18 -4.51 13.99
N PRO A 253 -11.81 -4.01 15.18
CA PRO A 253 -12.60 -4.19 16.39
C PRO A 253 -14.01 -3.61 16.27
N SER A 254 -15.02 -4.32 16.79
CA SER A 254 -16.43 -3.85 16.75
C SER A 254 -16.69 -2.60 17.58
N TYR A 255 -15.75 -2.21 18.43
CA TYR A 255 -15.82 -1.02 19.28
C TYR A 255 -15.10 0.19 18.67
N CYS A 256 -14.43 0.07 17.51
CA CYS A 256 -13.91 1.24 16.82
C CYS A 256 -15.07 2.19 16.47
N PRO A 257 -14.82 3.51 16.37
CA PRO A 257 -15.81 4.47 15.90
C PRO A 257 -16.43 4.06 14.56
N PRO A 258 -17.68 4.46 14.26
CA PRO A 258 -18.31 4.21 12.97
C PRO A 258 -17.49 4.87 11.84
N CYS A 259 -16.81 4.04 11.05
CA CYS A 259 -16.03 4.45 9.87
C CYS A 259 -16.12 3.34 8.81
N PRO A 260 -15.68 3.56 7.56
CA PRO A 260 -15.56 2.49 6.57
C PRO A 260 -14.75 1.30 7.09
N ASP A 261 -15.00 0.09 6.59
CA ASP A 261 -14.23 -1.11 6.95
C ASP A 261 -12.89 -1.22 6.20
N LEU A 262 -12.34 -0.06 5.80
CA LEU A 262 -11.07 0.09 5.12
C LEU A 262 -10.09 0.73 6.11
N ALA A 263 -8.97 0.05 6.39
CA ALA A 263 -7.98 0.50 7.36
C ALA A 263 -7.15 1.64 6.77
N ASP A 264 -6.95 2.71 7.53
CA ASP A 264 -5.99 3.73 7.16
C ASP A 264 -4.56 3.18 7.23
N GLY A 265 -3.84 3.30 6.11
CA GLY A 265 -2.46 2.87 6.01
C GLY A 265 -1.48 3.85 6.65
N ASP A 266 -1.76 5.15 6.57
CA ASP A 266 -0.86 6.22 7.03
C ASP A 266 -1.68 7.37 7.64
N ASP A 267 -2.03 7.16 8.90
CA ASP A 267 -2.79 8.05 9.78
C ASP A 267 -2.12 9.42 10.04
N SER A 268 -0.98 9.69 9.41
CA SER A 268 -0.26 10.97 9.53
C SER A 268 -0.50 11.92 8.35
N ASN A 269 -1.17 11.47 7.28
CA ASN A 269 -1.31 12.23 6.04
C ASN A 269 -2.71 12.09 5.39
N PRO A 270 -3.54 13.13 5.42
CA PRO A 270 -4.95 13.06 4.99
C PRO A 270 -5.15 12.93 3.48
N ASN A 271 -4.06 12.83 2.71
CA ASN A 271 -4.09 12.57 1.27
C ASN A 271 -3.80 11.10 0.93
N ILE A 272 -3.40 10.31 1.93
CA ILE A 272 -3.15 8.89 1.85
C ILE A 272 -4.31 8.20 2.58
N GLY A 273 -5.19 7.57 1.81
CA GLY A 273 -6.33 6.84 2.33
C GLY A 273 -6.00 5.36 2.59
N PRO A 274 -7.03 4.51 2.65
CA PRO A 274 -6.88 3.17 3.16
C PRO A 274 -5.99 2.30 2.28
N LEU A 275 -5.42 1.26 2.89
CA LEU A 275 -4.68 0.25 2.17
C LEU A 275 -5.61 -0.52 1.21
N ASP A 276 -5.16 -0.73 -0.02
CA ASP A 276 -5.82 -1.68 -0.93
C ASP A 276 -5.64 -3.14 -0.46
N ASP A 277 -6.29 -4.09 -1.13
CA ASP A 277 -6.20 -5.53 -0.79
C ASP A 277 -4.77 -6.10 -0.85
N ALA A 278 -3.87 -5.40 -1.56
CA ALA A 278 -2.45 -5.72 -1.67
C ALA A 278 -1.58 -4.94 -0.67
N GLY A 279 -2.19 -4.10 0.17
CA GLY A 279 -1.55 -3.34 1.23
C GLY A 279 -0.91 -2.02 0.78
N PHE A 280 -1.19 -1.54 -0.43
CA PHE A 280 -0.65 -0.25 -0.88
C PHE A 280 -1.58 0.89 -0.49
N TYR A 281 -0.98 2.02 -0.09
CA TYR A 281 -1.66 3.28 0.12
C TYR A 281 -2.55 3.65 -1.07
N SER A 282 -3.77 4.07 -0.78
CA SER A 282 -4.61 4.74 -1.77
C SER A 282 -4.43 6.24 -1.67
N TYR A 283 -4.49 6.94 -2.80
CA TYR A 283 -4.41 8.40 -2.83
C TYR A 283 -5.79 8.98 -3.08
N SER A 284 -6.12 10.03 -2.33
CA SER A 284 -7.29 10.87 -2.61
C SER A 284 -6.98 11.86 -3.73
N LEU A 285 -8.02 12.40 -4.38
CA LEU A 285 -7.87 13.38 -5.45
C LEU A 285 -8.06 14.82 -4.90
N PRO A 286 -7.37 15.83 -5.48
CA PRO A 286 -6.56 15.77 -6.70
C PRO A 286 -5.17 15.18 -6.48
N TYR A 287 -4.69 14.39 -7.44
CA TYR A 287 -3.35 13.82 -7.42
C TYR A 287 -2.51 14.41 -8.56
N ASN A 288 -1.26 14.77 -8.28
CA ASN A 288 -0.31 15.26 -9.28
C ASN A 288 1.08 14.63 -9.05
N PHE A 289 1.72 14.19 -10.12
CA PHE A 289 3.04 13.57 -10.08
C PHE A 289 3.84 13.89 -11.34
N SER A 290 5.04 14.45 -11.17
CA SER A 290 5.89 14.94 -12.26
C SER A 290 7.32 14.43 -12.19
N PHE A 291 7.59 13.36 -11.42
CA PHE A 291 8.92 12.72 -11.32
C PHE A 291 10.07 13.64 -10.86
N GLU A 292 9.81 14.82 -10.28
CA GLU A 292 10.87 15.79 -9.97
C GLU A 292 11.74 15.42 -8.75
N GLN A 293 11.21 14.64 -7.81
CA GLN A 293 11.93 14.22 -6.62
C GLN A 293 12.57 12.84 -6.83
N ASP A 294 11.74 11.85 -7.15
CA ASP A 294 12.09 10.45 -7.30
C ASP A 294 11.07 9.75 -8.22
N ASP A 295 11.12 8.40 -8.28
CA ASP A 295 10.13 7.57 -8.98
C ASP A 295 8.78 7.51 -8.23
N GLY A 296 8.74 8.02 -6.99
CA GLY A 296 7.57 8.17 -6.14
C GLY A 296 6.95 6.84 -5.74
N THR A 297 5.62 6.81 -5.70
CA THR A 297 4.82 5.60 -5.43
C THR A 297 4.47 4.81 -6.67
N TRP A 298 5.01 5.19 -7.83
CA TRP A 298 4.89 4.39 -9.05
C TRP A 298 5.97 3.32 -9.03
N TRP A 299 5.60 2.08 -9.35
CA TRP A 299 6.57 0.98 -9.35
C TRP A 299 6.68 0.31 -10.71
N GLN A 300 7.88 -0.22 -10.95
CA GLN A 300 8.23 -1.00 -12.12
C GLN A 300 7.71 -2.43 -11.94
N SER A 301 7.03 -2.94 -12.96
CA SER A 301 6.60 -4.34 -12.98
C SER A 301 7.78 -5.27 -13.16
N SER A 302 7.74 -6.45 -12.55
CA SER A 302 8.66 -7.56 -12.87
C SER A 302 8.16 -8.43 -14.03
N ASP A 303 6.88 -8.34 -14.40
CA ASP A 303 6.28 -9.01 -15.57
C ASP A 303 6.45 -8.17 -16.84
N ASP A 304 7.69 -7.81 -17.18
CA ASP A 304 8.04 -7.09 -18.41
C ASP A 304 9.44 -7.48 -18.94
N ASP A 305 9.86 -6.88 -20.05
CA ASP A 305 11.15 -7.19 -20.67
C ASP A 305 12.26 -6.19 -20.30
N ILE A 306 11.87 -4.93 -20.05
CA ILE A 306 12.74 -3.79 -19.74
C ILE A 306 11.97 -2.82 -18.82
N ASN A 307 12.70 -2.02 -18.04
CA ASN A 307 12.11 -1.03 -17.14
C ASN A 307 11.99 0.36 -17.77
N TRP A 308 11.08 1.18 -17.22
CA TRP A 308 11.14 2.62 -17.42
C TRP A 308 12.39 3.22 -16.76
N THR A 309 12.78 4.43 -17.10
CA THR A 309 13.95 5.09 -16.52
C THR A 309 13.63 6.56 -16.31
N ARG A 310 13.91 7.06 -15.11
CA ARG A 310 13.83 8.49 -14.81
C ARG A 310 15.01 9.20 -15.42
N HIS A 311 14.76 10.26 -16.17
CA HIS A 311 15.79 10.92 -16.97
C HIS A 311 15.63 12.43 -17.00
N SER A 312 16.74 13.12 -17.28
CA SER A 312 16.78 14.57 -17.46
C SER A 312 17.53 14.96 -18.73
N GLY A 313 17.04 16.01 -19.39
CA GLY A 313 17.55 16.46 -20.68
C GLY A 313 17.11 15.56 -21.85
N SER A 314 17.83 15.61 -22.96
CA SER A 314 17.52 14.79 -24.13
C SER A 314 17.79 13.31 -23.87
N THR A 315 17.00 12.43 -24.49
CA THR A 315 17.27 11.00 -24.43
C THR A 315 18.63 10.63 -25.03
N PRO A 316 19.26 9.51 -24.61
CA PRO A 316 20.60 9.13 -25.07
C PRO A 316 20.70 8.85 -26.57
N SER A 317 19.62 8.37 -27.18
CA SER A 317 19.56 8.07 -28.60
C SER A 317 19.29 9.33 -29.43
N SER A 318 19.94 9.43 -30.60
CA SER A 318 19.88 10.64 -31.42
C SER A 318 18.60 10.67 -32.27
N GLY A 319 17.87 11.80 -32.24
CA GLY A 319 16.70 12.02 -33.10
C GLY A 319 15.40 11.43 -32.57
N THR A 320 15.39 11.06 -31.28
CA THR A 320 14.30 10.41 -30.57
C THR A 320 13.89 11.17 -29.33
N GLY A 321 12.68 10.84 -28.86
CA GLY A 321 12.22 11.26 -27.54
C GLY A 321 12.12 12.78 -27.39
N PRO A 322 11.88 13.24 -26.16
CA PRO A 322 11.85 14.66 -25.86
C PRO A 322 13.27 15.23 -25.66
N SER A 323 13.43 16.54 -25.86
CA SER A 323 14.68 17.27 -25.53
C SER A 323 14.85 17.59 -24.04
N GLY A 324 13.90 17.16 -23.22
CA GLY A 324 13.78 17.48 -21.79
C GLY A 324 12.36 17.25 -21.28
N ALA A 325 12.18 17.33 -19.97
CA ALA A 325 10.90 17.14 -19.30
C ALA A 325 9.83 18.11 -19.82
N GLN A 326 8.57 17.68 -19.76
CA GLN A 326 7.44 18.55 -20.04
C GLN A 326 7.27 19.58 -18.93
N GLN A 327 7.46 19.16 -17.68
CA GLN A 327 7.47 20.00 -16.49
C GLN A 327 8.77 19.77 -15.72
N GLY A 328 9.39 20.85 -15.25
CA GLY A 328 10.59 20.72 -14.42
C GLY A 328 11.79 20.18 -15.18
N SER A 329 12.51 19.22 -14.59
CA SER A 329 13.79 18.71 -15.07
C SER A 329 13.76 17.23 -15.40
N TYR A 330 12.86 16.45 -14.80
CA TYR A 330 12.83 15.00 -14.87
C TYR A 330 11.54 14.48 -15.48
N TYR A 331 11.64 13.35 -16.17
CA TYR A 331 10.51 12.64 -16.76
C TYR A 331 10.82 11.15 -16.78
N MET A 332 9.82 10.34 -17.07
CA MET A 332 9.96 8.89 -17.15
C MET A 332 9.98 8.44 -18.61
N TYR A 333 10.95 7.62 -19.02
CA TYR A 333 11.07 7.18 -20.41
C TYR A 333 11.49 5.73 -20.56
N VAL A 334 11.26 5.18 -21.74
CA VAL A 334 11.73 3.86 -22.16
C VAL A 334 12.67 4.07 -23.35
N GLU A 335 13.92 3.67 -23.17
CA GLU A 335 14.90 3.61 -24.26
C GLU A 335 14.57 2.42 -25.15
N GLY A 336 14.05 2.70 -26.34
CA GLY A 336 13.69 1.67 -27.32
C GLY A 336 14.68 1.54 -28.46
N SER A 337 15.88 2.12 -28.38
CA SER A 337 16.97 1.87 -29.33
C SER A 337 17.82 0.66 -28.91
N SER A 338 18.85 0.32 -29.69
CA SER A 338 19.76 -0.80 -29.42
C SER A 338 20.32 -0.82 -28.00
N PRO A 339 20.17 -1.92 -27.22
CA PRO A 339 19.68 -3.25 -27.60
C PRO A 339 18.19 -3.54 -27.28
N ASN A 340 17.43 -2.55 -26.84
CA ASN A 340 16.08 -2.69 -26.26
C ASN A 340 14.95 -2.70 -27.31
N PHE A 341 15.22 -3.28 -28.48
CA PHE A 341 14.28 -3.35 -29.61
C PHE A 341 14.38 -4.68 -30.36
N PRO A 342 13.34 -5.08 -31.12
CA PRO A 342 11.96 -4.61 -31.05
C PRO A 342 11.13 -5.41 -30.04
N TYR A 343 9.90 -4.95 -29.78
CA TYR A 343 8.85 -5.59 -28.97
C TYR A 343 9.20 -5.82 -27.51
N LYS A 344 10.00 -4.94 -26.91
CA LYS A 344 10.26 -4.98 -25.48
C LYS A 344 9.14 -4.27 -24.76
N LYS A 345 8.50 -4.98 -23.84
CA LYS A 345 7.44 -4.45 -22.97
C LYS A 345 8.10 -3.80 -21.74
N ALA A 346 7.63 -2.62 -21.38
CA ALA A 346 7.91 -1.96 -20.11
C ALA A 346 6.61 -1.58 -19.42
N VAL A 347 6.47 -1.87 -18.14
CA VAL A 347 5.22 -1.63 -17.40
C VAL A 347 5.49 -0.82 -16.13
N LEU A 348 4.84 0.33 -16.04
CA LEU A 348 4.85 1.19 -14.85
C LEU A 348 3.44 1.22 -14.26
N VAL A 349 3.32 0.95 -12.96
CA VAL A 349 2.03 0.84 -12.28
C VAL A 349 1.89 1.94 -11.23
N SER A 350 0.71 2.55 -11.18
CA SER A 350 0.36 3.62 -10.24
C SER A 350 0.04 3.06 -8.85
N PRO A 351 0.13 3.89 -7.80
CA PRO A 351 -0.56 3.58 -6.54
C PRO A 351 -2.07 3.42 -6.76
N SER A 352 -2.77 2.99 -5.71
CA SER A 352 -4.23 2.96 -5.72
C SER A 352 -4.81 4.37 -5.63
N PHE A 353 -5.96 4.62 -6.25
CA PHE A 353 -6.69 5.88 -6.20
C PHE A 353 -8.13 5.63 -5.78
N ASP A 354 -8.58 6.31 -4.73
CA ASP A 354 -9.96 6.20 -4.25
C ASP A 354 -10.90 7.10 -5.06
N LEU A 355 -11.74 6.48 -5.90
CA LEU A 355 -12.78 7.16 -6.68
C LEU A 355 -14.18 6.99 -6.09
N SER A 356 -14.29 6.38 -4.89
CA SER A 356 -15.56 5.96 -4.29
C SER A 356 -16.56 7.10 -4.08
N THR A 357 -16.03 8.30 -3.81
CA THR A 357 -16.83 9.49 -3.51
C THR A 357 -16.78 10.56 -4.61
N LEU A 358 -16.20 10.22 -5.77
CA LEU A 358 -15.90 11.17 -6.83
C LEU A 358 -16.77 10.95 -8.08
N CYS A 359 -16.79 11.95 -8.95
CA CYS A 359 -17.46 11.86 -10.24
C CYS A 359 -16.79 12.80 -11.27
N ASN A 360 -17.07 12.61 -12.57
CA ASN A 360 -16.35 13.24 -13.69
C ASN A 360 -14.82 13.17 -13.55
N VAL A 361 -14.31 11.97 -13.23
CA VAL A 361 -12.89 11.76 -12.97
C VAL A 361 -12.14 11.72 -14.30
N ASN A 362 -11.08 12.52 -14.42
CA ASN A 362 -10.18 12.53 -15.57
C ASN A 362 -8.75 12.22 -15.12
N PHE A 363 -8.15 11.24 -15.78
CA PHE A 363 -6.72 10.96 -15.73
C PHE A 363 -6.02 11.65 -16.88
N ASN A 364 -5.02 12.47 -16.58
CA ASN A 364 -4.26 13.23 -17.55
C ASN A 364 -2.77 12.92 -17.41
N PHE A 365 -2.07 12.92 -18.53
CA PHE A 365 -0.62 12.79 -18.56
C PHE A 365 -0.10 13.33 -19.90
N TYR A 366 1.14 13.78 -19.89
CA TYR A 366 1.85 14.11 -21.11
C TYR A 366 2.64 12.91 -21.60
N TYR A 367 2.75 12.78 -22.92
CA TYR A 367 3.54 11.74 -23.57
C TYR A 367 4.35 12.28 -24.75
N ASN A 368 5.49 11.64 -25.00
CA ASN A 368 6.31 11.82 -26.19
C ASN A 368 6.54 10.45 -26.85
N MET A 369 6.40 10.40 -28.17
CA MET A 369 6.53 9.18 -28.96
C MET A 369 7.17 9.55 -30.31
N SER A 370 8.40 10.05 -30.27
CA SER A 370 9.14 10.52 -31.45
C SER A 370 10.23 9.54 -31.82
N GLY A 371 10.15 8.97 -33.02
CA GLY A 371 11.12 7.98 -33.51
C GLY A 371 10.72 7.38 -34.85
N SER A 372 11.64 6.66 -35.50
CA SER A 372 11.41 6.08 -36.83
C SER A 372 10.62 4.78 -36.82
N ASN A 373 10.60 4.08 -35.69
CA ASN A 373 10.05 2.74 -35.54
C ASN A 373 9.31 2.58 -34.20
N ILE A 374 8.70 3.66 -33.70
CA ILE A 374 7.94 3.68 -32.44
C ILE A 374 6.87 2.58 -32.41
N GLY A 375 6.86 1.80 -31.34
CA GLY A 375 5.84 0.80 -31.06
C GLY A 375 4.54 1.43 -30.54
N SER A 376 4.22 1.21 -29.26
CA SER A 376 2.96 1.67 -28.68
C SER A 376 3.07 2.08 -27.22
N LEU A 377 2.22 3.03 -26.82
CA LEU A 377 1.95 3.37 -25.43
C LEU A 377 0.46 3.12 -25.15
N ALA A 378 0.14 2.42 -24.07
CA ALA A 378 -1.21 2.13 -23.66
C ALA A 378 -1.43 2.35 -22.16
N VAL A 379 -2.68 2.60 -21.79
CA VAL A 379 -3.14 2.71 -20.40
C VAL A 379 -4.19 1.63 -20.15
N GLN A 380 -4.05 0.93 -19.03
CA GLN A 380 -5.05 -0.02 -18.50
C GLN A 380 -5.39 0.36 -17.06
N ILE A 381 -6.55 -0.13 -16.59
CA ILE A 381 -7.03 0.11 -15.22
C ILE A 381 -7.45 -1.22 -14.57
N SER A 382 -7.31 -1.27 -13.24
CA SER A 382 -7.71 -2.39 -12.39
C SER A 382 -8.58 -1.86 -11.25
N THR A 383 -9.60 -2.63 -10.88
CA THR A 383 -10.51 -2.36 -9.74
C THR A 383 -10.36 -3.43 -8.64
N ASP A 384 -9.32 -4.27 -8.71
CA ASP A 384 -9.11 -5.42 -7.82
C ASP A 384 -7.67 -5.48 -7.29
N GLY A 385 -7.08 -4.30 -7.04
CA GLY A 385 -5.73 -4.19 -6.47
C GLY A 385 -4.60 -4.53 -7.44
N GLY A 386 -4.88 -4.68 -8.74
CA GLY A 386 -3.93 -5.03 -9.78
C GLY A 386 -3.91 -6.52 -10.15
N ASN A 387 -4.84 -7.33 -9.62
CA ASN A 387 -4.95 -8.76 -9.91
C ASN A 387 -5.41 -9.01 -11.36
N THR A 388 -6.38 -8.24 -11.83
CA THR A 388 -6.84 -8.25 -13.22
C THR A 388 -6.84 -6.84 -13.80
N TRP A 389 -6.67 -6.75 -15.11
CA TRP A 389 -6.55 -5.49 -15.83
C TRP A 389 -7.53 -5.43 -16.98
N SER A 390 -8.10 -4.25 -17.21
CA SER A 390 -8.98 -3.97 -18.33
C SER A 390 -8.26 -4.13 -19.68
N ASN A 391 -9.03 -4.15 -20.76
CA ASN A 391 -8.50 -3.77 -22.07
C ASN A 391 -7.96 -2.33 -22.05
N ASN A 392 -7.18 -1.94 -23.06
CA ASN A 392 -6.64 -0.59 -23.15
C ASN A 392 -7.76 0.46 -23.12
N ILE A 393 -7.78 1.28 -22.07
CA ILE A 393 -8.70 2.42 -21.93
C ILE A 393 -8.19 3.64 -22.70
N TRP A 394 -6.91 3.63 -23.06
CA TRP A 394 -6.29 4.57 -23.98
C TRP A 394 -5.08 3.92 -24.65
N SER A 395 -4.80 4.25 -25.90
CA SER A 395 -3.55 3.83 -26.56
C SER A 395 -3.18 4.71 -27.76
N LYS A 396 -1.89 4.83 -28.02
CA LYS A 396 -1.29 5.38 -29.24
C LYS A 396 -0.20 4.45 -29.75
N SER A 397 0.05 4.51 -31.06
CA SER A 397 1.07 3.70 -31.72
C SER A 397 1.73 4.48 -32.85
N GLY A 398 2.98 4.15 -33.13
CA GLY A 398 3.79 4.85 -34.12
C GLY A 398 4.17 6.28 -33.70
N ASN A 399 4.93 6.94 -34.56
CA ASN A 399 5.43 8.29 -34.32
C ASN A 399 4.29 9.31 -34.12
N GLN A 400 4.34 10.08 -33.04
CA GLN A 400 3.38 11.15 -32.67
C GLN A 400 3.99 12.56 -32.80
N GLY A 401 5.25 12.66 -33.24
CA GLY A 401 6.01 13.90 -33.38
C GLY A 401 6.85 14.25 -32.15
N ILE A 402 7.71 15.27 -32.31
CA ILE A 402 8.74 15.65 -31.32
C ILE A 402 8.18 16.40 -30.11
N ASP A 403 7.03 17.06 -30.24
CA ASP A 403 6.45 17.81 -29.13
C ASP A 403 5.70 16.88 -28.16
N TRP A 404 5.80 17.20 -26.87
CA TRP A 404 4.94 16.63 -25.84
C TRP A 404 3.45 16.80 -26.20
N LYS A 405 2.68 15.72 -26.07
CA LYS A 405 1.23 15.69 -26.28
C LYS A 405 0.51 15.40 -24.97
N ASN A 406 -0.62 16.04 -24.75
CA ASN A 406 -1.46 15.76 -23.58
C ASN A 406 -2.49 14.67 -23.92
N ALA A 407 -2.64 13.70 -23.03
CA ALA A 407 -3.69 12.69 -23.06
C ALA A 407 -4.67 12.91 -21.90
N THR A 408 -5.97 12.82 -22.18
CA THR A 408 -7.03 12.82 -21.17
C THR A 408 -7.86 11.55 -21.31
N VAL A 409 -7.98 10.80 -20.23
CA VAL A 409 -8.73 9.55 -20.14
C VAL A 409 -9.86 9.73 -19.13
N ASN A 410 -11.10 9.55 -19.56
CA ASN A 410 -12.26 9.66 -18.71
C ASN A 410 -12.42 8.37 -17.88
N LEU A 411 -12.36 8.49 -16.55
CA LEU A 411 -12.49 7.40 -15.59
C LEU A 411 -13.84 7.38 -14.87
N SER A 412 -14.82 8.16 -15.32
CA SER A 412 -16.12 8.29 -14.64
C SER A 412 -16.91 6.99 -14.57
N SER A 413 -16.62 6.00 -15.41
CA SER A 413 -17.22 4.65 -15.32
C SER A 413 -16.71 3.84 -14.13
N TYR A 414 -15.62 4.27 -13.50
CA TYR A 414 -15.01 3.66 -12.31
C TYR A 414 -15.24 4.51 -11.06
N ALA A 415 -16.13 5.52 -11.16
CA ALA A 415 -16.61 6.25 -9.98
C ALA A 415 -17.32 5.27 -9.04
N GLY A 416 -16.95 5.27 -7.76
CA GLY A 416 -17.40 4.25 -6.81
C GLY A 416 -16.34 3.21 -6.45
N ASP A 417 -15.26 3.10 -7.23
CA ASP A 417 -14.25 2.05 -7.07
C ASP A 417 -12.91 2.58 -6.55
N LEU A 418 -12.12 1.70 -5.94
CA LEU A 418 -10.69 1.88 -5.73
C LEU A 418 -9.95 1.35 -6.98
N VAL A 419 -9.09 2.18 -7.58
CA VAL A 419 -8.49 1.83 -8.89
C VAL A 419 -6.97 1.93 -8.91
N LYS A 420 -6.33 1.07 -9.71
CA LYS A 420 -4.93 1.22 -10.16
C LYS A 420 -4.86 1.46 -11.65
N ILE A 421 -3.89 2.24 -12.08
CA ILE A 421 -3.62 2.56 -13.48
C ILE A 421 -2.23 2.02 -13.82
N LYS A 422 -2.05 1.47 -15.02
CA LYS A 422 -0.72 1.14 -15.52
C LYS A 422 -0.48 1.67 -16.91
N PHE A 423 0.75 2.11 -17.13
CA PHE A 423 1.30 2.38 -18.45
C PHE A 423 1.98 1.14 -18.99
N ILE A 424 1.74 0.84 -20.26
CA ILE A 424 2.42 -0.21 -21.01
C ILE A 424 3.07 0.44 -22.22
N ALA A 425 4.40 0.47 -22.23
CA ALA A 425 5.18 0.82 -23.41
C ALA A 425 5.66 -0.44 -24.11
N VAL A 426 5.62 -0.45 -25.44
CA VAL A 426 6.18 -1.49 -26.29
C VAL A 426 7.09 -0.81 -27.30
N THR A 427 8.37 -1.21 -27.33
CA THR A 427 9.38 -0.66 -28.26
C THR A 427 9.26 -1.31 -29.64
N GLY A 428 9.67 -0.61 -30.70
CA GLY A 428 9.68 -1.14 -32.07
C GLY A 428 8.29 -1.32 -32.72
N SER A 429 8.19 -1.19 -34.05
CA SER A 429 6.96 -1.41 -34.80
C SER A 429 6.94 -2.76 -35.53
N GLY A 430 5.74 -3.37 -35.65
CA GLY A 430 5.46 -4.62 -36.40
C GLY A 430 4.75 -5.72 -35.56
N THR A 431 4.78 -6.98 -36.01
CA THR A 431 4.27 -8.13 -35.22
C THR A 431 5.40 -9.07 -34.82
N PRO A 432 5.31 -9.80 -33.69
CA PRO A 432 6.36 -10.73 -33.25
C PRO A 432 6.74 -11.81 -34.28
N ASN A 433 5.84 -12.08 -35.23
CA ASN A 433 6.00 -13.11 -36.25
C ASN A 433 6.60 -12.59 -37.56
N GLU A 434 6.80 -11.27 -37.71
CA GLU A 434 7.52 -10.70 -38.83
C GLU A 434 8.99 -10.49 -38.45
N LEU A 435 9.90 -11.19 -39.15
CA LEU A 435 11.33 -10.88 -39.08
C LEU A 435 11.51 -9.38 -39.32
N PRO A 436 12.29 -8.65 -38.49
CA PRO A 436 12.47 -7.21 -38.65
C PRO A 436 12.87 -6.94 -40.09
N ARG A 437 11.98 -6.27 -40.84
CA ARG A 437 12.24 -5.92 -42.23
C ARG A 437 13.28 -4.81 -42.21
N ARG A 438 14.55 -5.24 -42.13
CA ARG A 438 15.78 -4.44 -42.10
C ARG A 438 16.11 -3.93 -40.68
N ILE A 439 17.05 -4.60 -40.02
CA ILE A 439 17.79 -4.03 -38.88
C ILE A 439 18.61 -2.87 -39.44
N ILE A 440 18.20 -1.63 -39.18
CA ILE A 440 19.08 -0.48 -39.37
C ILE A 440 19.68 -0.20 -37.99
N ILE A 441 21.00 -0.37 -37.88
CA ILE A 441 21.75 0.10 -36.70
C ILE A 441 21.49 1.60 -36.61
N GLY A 442 20.69 2.03 -35.62
CA GLY A 442 20.24 3.42 -35.46
C GLY A 442 18.73 3.65 -35.52
N ASP A 443 17.89 2.61 -35.55
CA ASP A 443 16.46 2.80 -35.27
C ASP A 443 16.29 3.35 -33.86
N SER A 444 15.73 4.55 -33.79
CA SER A 444 15.62 5.33 -32.58
C SER A 444 14.14 5.42 -32.22
N ASP A 445 13.77 4.81 -31.08
CA ASP A 445 12.39 4.67 -30.62
C ASP A 445 12.22 4.96 -29.12
N ASP A 446 12.10 6.22 -28.70
CA ASP A 446 11.85 6.54 -27.29
C ASP A 446 10.39 6.89 -27.02
N ILE A 447 9.88 6.34 -25.92
CA ILE A 447 8.56 6.66 -25.38
C ILE A 447 8.77 7.30 -24.02
N ALA A 448 8.21 8.48 -23.81
CA ALA A 448 8.29 9.18 -22.54
C ALA A 448 6.91 9.60 -22.03
N ILE A 449 6.78 9.69 -20.71
CA ILE A 449 5.61 10.22 -20.01
C ILE A 449 6.05 11.24 -18.97
N ASP A 450 5.18 12.21 -18.69
CA ASP A 450 5.42 13.24 -17.67
C ASP A 450 4.11 13.88 -17.20
N ASN A 451 4.17 14.61 -16.08
CA ASN A 451 3.12 15.47 -15.53
C ASN A 451 1.74 14.77 -15.50
N ILE A 452 1.71 13.72 -14.69
CA ILE A 452 0.53 12.90 -14.44
C ILE A 452 -0.37 13.64 -13.46
N SER A 453 -1.67 13.69 -13.76
CA SER A 453 -2.66 14.21 -12.81
C SER A 453 -3.98 13.46 -12.87
N LEU A 454 -4.58 13.24 -11.70
CA LEU A 454 -5.96 12.79 -11.57
C LEU A 454 -6.77 13.90 -10.92
N ASN A 455 -7.82 14.32 -11.60
CA ASN A 455 -8.71 15.36 -11.11
C ASN A 455 -10.16 14.90 -11.22
N SER A 456 -10.95 15.23 -10.22
CA SER A 456 -12.40 15.10 -10.27
C SER A 456 -13.02 16.49 -10.38
N SER A 457 -14.22 16.57 -10.94
CA SER A 457 -14.93 17.85 -11.04
C SER A 457 -16.42 17.65 -10.87
N LEU A 458 -17.04 18.47 -10.02
CA LEU A 458 -18.48 18.61 -10.06
C LEU A 458 -18.89 19.22 -11.40
N SER A 459 -20.02 18.79 -11.95
CA SER A 459 -20.63 19.52 -13.05
C SER A 459 -20.82 20.98 -12.63
N SER A 460 -20.40 21.89 -13.51
CA SER A 460 -20.50 23.34 -13.27
C SER A 460 -21.94 23.85 -13.23
N SER A 461 -22.90 23.06 -13.73
CA SER A 461 -24.32 23.42 -13.74
C SER A 461 -25.09 22.63 -12.67
N PRO A 462 -25.67 23.31 -11.65
CA PRO A 462 -26.48 22.63 -10.65
C PRO A 462 -27.76 22.04 -11.25
N LEU A 463 -28.22 20.92 -10.71
CA LEU A 463 -29.53 20.35 -11.01
C LEU A 463 -30.58 21.22 -10.32
N ILE A 464 -31.42 21.89 -11.10
CA ILE A 464 -32.45 22.79 -10.57
C ILE A 464 -33.79 22.06 -10.46
N VAL A 465 -34.34 22.02 -9.26
CA VAL A 465 -35.72 21.59 -9.00
C VAL A 465 -36.57 22.85 -8.83
N SER A 466 -37.41 23.12 -9.82
CA SER A 466 -38.24 24.33 -9.91
C SER A 466 -39.73 24.10 -9.67
N ASN A 467 -40.15 22.85 -9.55
CA ASN A 467 -41.53 22.45 -9.29
C ASN A 467 -41.56 21.34 -8.24
N ASN A 468 -42.74 21.06 -7.68
CA ASN A 468 -42.92 19.96 -6.75
C ASN A 468 -42.61 18.62 -7.43
N GLN A 469 -41.72 17.84 -6.83
CA GLN A 469 -41.29 16.54 -7.35
C GLN A 469 -41.15 15.52 -6.23
N THR A 470 -41.37 14.25 -6.56
CA THR A 470 -41.09 13.13 -5.66
C THR A 470 -40.14 12.16 -6.36
N TRP A 471 -39.00 11.87 -5.73
CA TRP A 471 -38.02 10.91 -6.23
C TRP A 471 -38.07 9.63 -5.40
N SER A 472 -38.58 8.57 -6.02
CA SER A 472 -38.82 7.28 -5.36
C SER A 472 -37.84 6.18 -5.78
N SER A 473 -37.13 6.38 -6.89
CA SER A 473 -36.12 5.46 -7.42
C SER A 473 -34.72 5.84 -6.96
N TYR A 474 -33.79 4.88 -7.03
CA TYR A 474 -32.37 5.14 -6.89
C TYR A 474 -31.90 6.18 -7.92
N THR A 475 -31.21 7.22 -7.45
CA THR A 475 -30.70 8.32 -8.28
C THR A 475 -29.27 8.66 -7.87
N SER A 476 -28.32 8.58 -8.81
CA SER A 476 -26.95 9.06 -8.61
C SER A 476 -26.77 10.40 -9.33
N LEU A 477 -26.25 11.41 -8.63
CA LEU A 477 -26.01 12.75 -9.16
C LEU A 477 -24.50 12.99 -9.30
N CYS A 478 -24.12 13.90 -10.20
CA CYS A 478 -22.75 14.39 -10.33
C CYS A 478 -22.71 15.92 -10.46
N GLN A 479 -23.54 16.59 -9.66
CA GLN A 479 -23.71 18.03 -9.67
C GLN A 479 -24.35 18.49 -8.36
N ASN A 480 -24.18 19.77 -8.03
CA ASN A 480 -24.95 20.40 -6.95
C ASN A 480 -26.45 20.31 -7.24
N LEU A 481 -27.26 20.20 -6.20
CA LEU A 481 -28.71 20.18 -6.31
C LEU A 481 -29.27 21.46 -5.72
N THR A 482 -30.25 22.09 -6.37
CA THR A 482 -30.88 23.31 -5.85
C THR A 482 -32.39 23.21 -5.96
N ALA A 483 -33.07 23.20 -4.80
CA ALA A 483 -34.51 23.41 -4.73
C ALA A 483 -34.78 24.92 -4.75
N GLN A 484 -35.32 25.43 -5.86
CA GLN A 484 -35.64 26.85 -6.01
C GLN A 484 -36.95 27.22 -5.33
N SER A 485 -37.13 28.52 -5.06
CA SER A 485 -38.31 29.06 -4.38
C SER A 485 -39.62 28.53 -4.98
N GLY A 486 -40.52 28.07 -4.11
CA GLY A 486 -41.79 27.45 -4.49
C GLY A 486 -41.71 25.94 -4.80
N ALA A 487 -40.53 25.35 -4.90
CA ALA A 487 -40.38 23.91 -5.13
C ALA A 487 -40.39 23.12 -3.82
N ILE A 488 -41.08 21.98 -3.84
CA ILE A 488 -41.01 20.94 -2.80
C ILE A 488 -40.39 19.70 -3.43
N LEU A 489 -39.17 19.36 -3.01
CA LEU A 489 -38.52 18.11 -3.39
C LEU A 489 -38.75 17.07 -2.29
N THR A 490 -39.45 15.99 -2.61
CA THR A 490 -39.68 14.87 -1.69
C THR A 490 -38.86 13.65 -2.11
N ILE A 491 -37.98 13.16 -1.24
CA ILE A 491 -37.19 11.95 -1.44
C ILE A 491 -37.80 10.80 -0.65
N THR A 492 -38.24 9.78 -1.38
CA THR A 492 -38.74 8.50 -0.83
C THR A 492 -37.86 7.32 -1.21
N GLY A 493 -37.01 7.48 -2.24
CA GLY A 493 -36.00 6.51 -2.67
C GLY A 493 -34.62 6.79 -2.10
N ALA A 494 -33.58 6.36 -2.81
CA ALA A 494 -32.18 6.60 -2.46
C ALA A 494 -31.53 7.59 -3.44
N VAL A 495 -30.88 8.63 -2.91
CA VAL A 495 -30.08 9.60 -3.69
C VAL A 495 -28.64 9.53 -3.22
N ILE A 496 -27.70 9.34 -4.15
CA ILE A 496 -26.27 9.39 -3.88
C ILE A 496 -25.67 10.61 -4.57
N MET A 497 -24.90 11.38 -3.83
CA MET A 497 -24.15 12.54 -4.33
C MET A 497 -22.64 12.29 -4.22
N PRO A 498 -21.79 13.01 -4.98
CA PRO A 498 -20.35 12.97 -4.77
C PRO A 498 -20.00 13.79 -3.51
N LYS A 499 -18.92 13.45 -2.78
CA LYS A 499 -18.53 14.07 -1.49
C LYS A 499 -18.37 15.60 -1.55
N GLN A 500 -18.07 16.13 -2.73
CA GLN A 500 -17.91 17.57 -2.96
C GLN A 500 -19.25 18.31 -3.18
N ALA A 501 -20.35 17.61 -3.48
CA ALA A 501 -21.60 18.26 -3.88
C ALA A 501 -22.39 18.83 -2.70
N VAL A 502 -23.16 19.87 -3.02
CA VAL A 502 -24.03 20.57 -2.07
C VAL A 502 -25.47 20.52 -2.57
N ILE A 503 -26.39 20.24 -1.64
CA ILE A 503 -27.81 20.48 -1.80
C ILE A 503 -28.14 21.85 -1.21
N THR A 504 -28.69 22.75 -2.01
CA THR A 504 -29.16 24.06 -1.56
C THR A 504 -30.68 24.12 -1.54
N VAL A 505 -31.26 24.33 -0.37
CA VAL A 505 -32.68 24.58 -0.15
C VAL A 505 -32.87 26.09 -0.01
N LYS A 506 -33.36 26.73 -1.07
CA LYS A 506 -33.53 28.18 -1.13
C LYS A 506 -34.73 28.68 -0.33
N THR A 507 -34.76 29.99 -0.08
CA THR A 507 -35.92 30.68 0.51
C THR A 507 -37.24 30.30 -0.19
N GLY A 508 -38.22 29.84 0.59
CA GLY A 508 -39.55 29.44 0.12
C GLY A 508 -39.59 28.09 -0.60
N SER A 509 -38.52 27.28 -0.54
CA SER A 509 -38.49 25.91 -1.04
C SER A 509 -38.37 24.91 0.12
N LYS A 510 -38.69 23.64 -0.15
CA LYS A 510 -38.65 22.57 0.85
C LYS A 510 -37.94 21.34 0.33
N LEU A 511 -37.09 20.75 1.15
CA LEU A 511 -36.56 19.40 0.97
C LEU A 511 -37.15 18.49 2.04
N ILE A 512 -37.88 17.45 1.61
CA ILE A 512 -38.50 16.47 2.49
C ILE A 512 -37.86 15.11 2.21
N VAL A 513 -37.28 14.45 3.21
CA VAL A 513 -36.83 13.06 3.10
C VAL A 513 -37.73 12.21 3.98
N THR A 514 -38.56 11.38 3.36
CA THR A 514 -39.57 10.56 4.06
C THR A 514 -39.42 9.09 3.72
N GLY A 515 -38.88 8.29 4.65
CA GLY A 515 -38.54 6.88 4.43
C GLY A 515 -37.46 6.62 3.36
N GLY A 516 -36.94 7.67 2.74
CA GLY A 516 -35.85 7.63 1.77
C GLY A 516 -34.49 7.89 2.41
N LYS A 517 -33.45 7.88 1.57
CA LYS A 517 -32.06 8.08 1.99
C LYS A 517 -31.32 9.02 1.04
N ILE A 518 -30.58 9.99 1.58
CA ILE A 518 -29.56 10.76 0.84
C ILE A 518 -28.19 10.38 1.41
N THR A 519 -27.19 10.15 0.55
CA THR A 519 -25.82 9.81 0.96
C THR A 519 -24.81 10.79 0.34
N ASN A 520 -23.78 11.16 1.12
CA ASN A 520 -22.66 12.04 0.74
C ASN A 520 -23.10 13.46 0.37
N ALA A 521 -24.06 14.04 1.10
CA ALA A 521 -24.59 15.37 0.79
C ALA A 521 -24.16 16.40 1.82
N ASN A 522 -23.52 17.49 1.38
CA ASN A 522 -23.56 18.74 2.16
C ASN A 522 -24.93 19.37 1.95
N ILE A 523 -25.53 19.95 2.99
CA ILE A 523 -26.85 20.56 2.90
C ILE A 523 -26.79 21.99 3.41
N VAL A 524 -27.22 22.93 2.58
CA VAL A 524 -27.37 24.34 2.94
C VAL A 524 -28.85 24.70 2.86
N VAL A 525 -29.42 25.14 3.96
CA VAL A 525 -30.80 25.64 4.04
C VAL A 525 -30.73 27.15 4.24
N GLU A 526 -31.05 27.90 3.18
CA GLU A 526 -31.08 29.36 3.21
C GLU A 526 -32.24 29.86 4.09
N SER A 527 -32.14 31.09 4.59
CA SER A 527 -33.21 31.72 5.38
C SER A 527 -34.58 31.62 4.68
N GLY A 528 -35.59 31.10 5.37
CA GLY A 528 -36.94 30.83 4.83
C GLY A 528 -37.08 29.59 3.95
N GLY A 529 -36.02 28.79 3.76
CA GLY A 529 -36.11 27.41 3.24
C GLY A 529 -36.43 26.41 4.36
N GLU A 530 -36.92 25.23 4.00
CA GLU A 530 -37.31 24.19 4.96
C GLU A 530 -36.66 22.82 4.67
N LEU A 531 -36.01 22.22 5.66
CA LEU A 531 -35.55 20.84 5.63
C LEU A 531 -36.38 19.97 6.57
N LYS A 532 -37.03 18.93 6.04
CA LYS A 532 -37.84 18.00 6.82
C LYS A 532 -37.38 16.56 6.66
N LEU A 533 -37.12 15.87 7.76
CA LEU A 533 -36.84 14.43 7.81
C LEU A 533 -37.94 13.74 8.61
N GLU A 534 -38.62 12.76 8.01
CA GLU A 534 -39.74 12.07 8.66
C GLU A 534 -39.82 10.60 8.24
N ASN A 535 -40.62 9.80 8.95
CA ASN A 535 -40.82 8.37 8.66
C ASN A 535 -39.52 7.58 8.46
N ASN A 536 -38.51 7.86 9.31
CA ASN A 536 -37.17 7.27 9.23
C ASN A 536 -36.39 7.66 7.96
N GLY A 537 -36.66 8.84 7.40
CA GLY A 537 -35.82 9.44 6.37
C GLY A 537 -34.43 9.75 6.91
N ILE A 538 -33.39 9.43 6.14
CA ILE A 538 -31.99 9.56 6.57
C ILE A 538 -31.21 10.43 5.59
N CYS A 539 -30.49 11.42 6.09
CA CYS A 539 -29.42 12.08 5.34
C CYS A 539 -28.08 11.69 5.96
N ILE A 540 -27.20 11.08 5.17
CA ILE A 540 -25.80 10.85 5.55
C ILE A 540 -24.98 11.98 4.92
N LEU A 541 -24.41 12.83 5.76
CA LEU A 541 -23.54 13.93 5.33
C LEU A 541 -22.19 13.37 4.88
N ASN A 542 -21.31 14.23 4.37
CA ASN A 542 -19.92 13.84 4.15
C ASN A 542 -19.09 14.01 5.43
N ASP A 543 -17.87 13.48 5.42
CA ASP A 543 -16.94 13.42 6.57
C ASP A 543 -16.55 14.79 7.18
N ASN A 544 -17.04 15.91 6.62
CA ASN A 544 -16.80 17.29 7.10
C ASN A 544 -18.08 18.01 7.60
N ASP A 545 -19.20 17.30 7.83
CA ASP A 545 -20.41 17.77 8.53
C ASP A 545 -20.94 19.18 8.18
N ASN A 546 -21.08 19.53 6.90
CA ASN A 546 -21.67 20.83 6.53
C ASN A 546 -23.19 20.76 6.34
N LEU A 547 -23.93 20.56 7.44
CA LEU A 547 -25.31 21.04 7.51
C LEU A 547 -25.28 22.51 7.93
N THR A 548 -25.47 23.41 6.97
CA THR A 548 -25.58 24.84 7.22
C THR A 548 -27.05 25.24 7.23
N ILE A 549 -27.53 25.69 8.40
CA ILE A 549 -28.88 26.25 8.56
C ILE A 549 -28.73 27.75 8.81
N ASP A 550 -29.13 28.56 7.83
CA ASP A 550 -29.09 30.02 7.97
C ASP A 550 -30.13 30.51 8.98
N ASN A 551 -29.86 31.64 9.64
CA ASN A 551 -30.81 32.23 10.57
C ASN A 551 -32.14 32.56 9.85
N GLY A 552 -33.24 31.99 10.35
CA GLY A 552 -34.58 32.10 9.74
C GLY A 552 -34.95 30.96 8.79
N ALA A 553 -34.10 29.96 8.60
CA ALA A 553 -34.48 28.69 7.99
C ALA A 553 -35.29 27.80 8.96
N GLU A 554 -36.14 26.94 8.41
CA GLU A 554 -36.95 25.98 9.16
C GLU A 554 -36.36 24.57 9.02
N PHE A 555 -36.35 23.80 10.11
CA PHE A 555 -35.98 22.39 10.07
C PHE A 555 -36.81 21.57 11.05
N ASP A 556 -37.19 20.36 10.64
CA ASP A 556 -37.93 19.40 11.45
C ASP A 556 -37.42 17.99 11.16
N PHE A 557 -36.82 17.34 12.15
CA PHE A 557 -36.28 16.00 12.01
C PHE A 557 -37.23 14.89 12.47
N GLY A 558 -38.43 15.21 12.97
CA GLY A 558 -39.49 14.23 13.27
C GLY A 558 -38.98 12.87 13.80
N SER A 559 -39.16 11.82 12.99
CA SER A 559 -38.59 10.48 13.23
C SER A 559 -37.43 10.11 12.31
N GLY A 560 -36.92 11.07 11.55
CA GLY A 560 -35.72 10.92 10.71
C GLY A 560 -34.44 11.31 11.44
N GLU A 561 -33.32 11.17 10.76
CA GLU A 561 -31.99 11.45 11.34
C GLU A 561 -31.00 11.97 10.29
N ILE A 562 -30.05 12.77 10.76
CA ILE A 562 -28.84 13.16 10.04
C ILE A 562 -27.69 12.37 10.65
N LYS A 563 -26.88 11.74 9.82
CA LYS A 563 -25.71 10.95 10.20
C LYS A 563 -24.44 11.48 9.60
#